data_AF-A0A535TZF0-F1
#
_entry.id   AF-A0A535TZF0-F1
#
_cell.length_a   1.000
_cell.length_b   1.000
_cell.length_c   1.000
_cell.angle_alpha   90.00
_cell.angle_beta   90.00
_cell.angle_gamma   90.00
#
_symmetry.space_group_name_H-M   'P 1'
#
loop_
_entity.id
_entity.type
_entity.pdbx_description
1 polymer ?
#
loop_
_entity_poly.entity_id
_entity_poly.type
_entity_poly.pdbx_seq_one_letter_code
_entity_poly.pdbx_strand_id
1 'polypeptide(L)'
;LSTLEQTVGGFVRGQLLLSALMSFLIGVGAYFIGIPFAVLIAVIVFILEFVPVVGAYISGAIGILFALTQGWQVALIYAIFVTFMQGVLDGQILAPRILGRSVGIHPIISIFALIAMAQLFGLFGALLAVPLAACVQIYIVSFWREWKARHPEEFPPEEKDPALTKVPGHSTAKT
;
A
#
# COMPACT_ATOMS: atom_id res chain seq x y z
N LEU A 1 24.95 -12.73 -5.87
CA LEU A 1 23.86 -13.72 -5.94
C LEU A 1 23.17 -13.91 -4.59
N SER A 2 23.91 -14.14 -3.49
CA SER A 2 23.35 -14.32 -2.14
C SER A 2 22.43 -13.20 -1.64
N THR A 3 22.72 -11.94 -1.97
CA THR A 3 21.89 -10.79 -1.57
C THR A 3 20.53 -10.75 -2.29
N LEU A 4 20.45 -11.18 -3.55
CA LEU A 4 19.20 -11.24 -4.31
C LEU A 4 18.28 -12.35 -3.79
N GLU A 5 18.85 -13.52 -3.51
CA GLU A 5 18.10 -14.65 -2.92
C GLU A 5 17.52 -14.30 -1.55
N GLN A 6 18.28 -13.55 -0.72
CA GLN A 6 17.79 -13.07 0.58
C GLN A 6 16.68 -12.03 0.43
N THR A 7 16.82 -11.07 -0.48
CA THR A 7 15.79 -10.03 -0.70
C THR A 7 14.49 -10.63 -1.27
N VAL A 8 14.60 -11.47 -2.29
CA VAL A 8 13.43 -12.14 -2.89
C VAL A 8 12.80 -13.12 -1.91
N GLY A 9 13.60 -13.96 -1.24
CA GLY A 9 13.10 -14.90 -0.24
C GLY A 9 12.46 -14.21 0.96
N GLY A 10 13.03 -13.09 1.41
CA GLY A 10 12.46 -12.25 2.48
C GLY A 10 11.12 -11.63 2.08
N PHE A 11 11.04 -11.08 0.87
CA PHE A 11 9.79 -10.54 0.32
C PHE A 11 8.71 -11.61 0.20
N VAL A 12 9.02 -12.76 -0.41
CA VAL A 12 8.04 -13.85 -0.60
C VAL A 12 7.52 -14.37 0.75
N ARG A 13 8.40 -14.54 1.75
CA ARG A 13 7.99 -14.94 3.11
C ARG A 13 7.14 -13.89 3.80
N GLY A 14 7.51 -12.61 3.66
CA GLY A 14 6.72 -11.48 4.18
C GLY A 14 5.35 -11.42 3.53
N GLN A 15 5.29 -11.57 2.20
CA GLN A 15 4.05 -11.56 1.44
C GLN A 15 3.14 -12.73 1.79
N LEU A 16 3.69 -13.93 1.94
CA LEU A 16 2.97 -15.12 2.40
C LEU A 16 2.35 -14.91 3.78
N LEU A 17 3.11 -14.35 4.72
CA LEU A 17 2.62 -14.08 6.07
C LEU A 17 1.52 -13.00 6.06
N LEU A 18 1.74 -11.94 5.27
CA LEU A 18 0.79 -10.84 5.13
C LEU A 18 -0.53 -11.33 4.53
N SER A 19 -0.48 -12.06 3.41
CA SER A 19 -1.68 -12.57 2.75
C SER A 19 -2.41 -13.60 3.59
N ALA A 20 -1.69 -14.44 4.35
CA ALA A 20 -2.30 -15.37 5.30
C ALA A 20 -3.03 -14.64 6.43
N LEU A 21 -2.40 -13.62 7.01
CA LEU A 21 -3.00 -12.83 8.09
C LEU A 21 -4.25 -12.09 7.60
N MET A 22 -4.17 -11.43 6.44
CA MET A 22 -5.30 -10.75 5.81
C MET A 22 -6.44 -11.67 5.45
N SER A 23 -6.13 -12.80 4.80
CA SER A 23 -7.11 -13.83 4.49
C SER A 23 -7.83 -14.31 5.73
N PHE A 24 -7.10 -14.54 6.83
CA PHE A 24 -7.67 -14.94 8.10
C PHE A 24 -8.58 -13.85 8.68
N LEU A 25 -8.11 -12.60 8.77
CA LEU A 25 -8.88 -11.48 9.30
C LEU A 25 -10.15 -11.23 8.48
N ILE A 26 -10.03 -11.21 7.15
CA ILE A 26 -11.16 -10.97 6.25
C ILE A 26 -12.13 -12.15 6.29
N GLY A 27 -11.64 -13.39 6.30
CA GLY A 27 -12.47 -14.59 6.42
C GLY A 27 -13.27 -14.62 7.74
N VAL A 28 -12.60 -14.34 8.85
CA VAL A 28 -13.24 -14.27 10.17
C VAL A 28 -14.25 -13.12 10.23
N GLY A 29 -13.90 -11.95 9.70
CA GLY A 29 -14.82 -10.83 9.62
C GLY A 29 -16.05 -11.13 8.77
N ALA A 30 -15.87 -11.73 7.60
CA ALA A 30 -16.96 -12.14 6.73
C ALA A 30 -17.89 -13.15 7.41
N TYR A 31 -17.33 -14.09 8.17
CA TYR A 31 -18.11 -15.05 8.96
C TYR A 31 -18.97 -14.35 10.02
N PHE A 32 -18.40 -13.43 10.80
CA PHE A 32 -19.15 -12.70 11.82
C PHE A 32 -20.19 -11.71 11.25
N ILE A 33 -19.91 -11.14 10.08
CA ILE A 33 -20.87 -10.28 9.36
C ILE A 33 -22.03 -11.11 8.76
N GLY A 34 -21.89 -12.44 8.70
CA GLY A 34 -22.93 -13.33 8.19
C GLY A 34 -22.92 -13.48 6.67
N ILE A 35 -21.77 -13.24 6.02
CA ILE A 35 -21.64 -13.38 4.57
C ILE A 35 -21.48 -14.88 4.24
N PRO A 36 -22.26 -15.42 3.30
CA PRO A 36 -22.12 -16.81 2.90
C PRO A 36 -20.75 -17.05 2.27
N PHE A 37 -20.26 -18.28 2.39
CA PHE A 37 -18.97 -18.69 1.81
C PHE A 37 -17.76 -17.89 2.32
N ALA A 38 -17.76 -17.47 3.59
CA ALA A 38 -16.63 -16.77 4.22
C ALA A 38 -15.26 -17.45 4.00
N VAL A 39 -15.22 -18.79 4.02
CA VAL A 39 -14.01 -19.57 3.73
C VAL A 39 -13.56 -19.40 2.27
N LEU A 40 -14.49 -19.39 1.31
CA LEU A 40 -14.18 -19.16 -0.10
C LEU A 40 -13.62 -17.75 -0.31
N ILE A 41 -14.23 -16.75 0.33
CA ILE A 41 -13.74 -15.37 0.32
C ILE A 41 -12.31 -15.32 0.86
N ALA A 42 -12.03 -15.97 1.99
CA ALA A 42 -10.70 -16.04 2.57
C ALA A 42 -9.67 -16.63 1.60
N VAL A 43 -10.00 -17.74 0.92
CA VAL A 43 -9.11 -18.37 -0.07
C VAL A 43 -8.85 -17.45 -1.27
N ILE A 44 -9.89 -16.78 -1.78
CA ILE A 44 -9.77 -15.81 -2.87
C ILE A 44 -8.86 -14.64 -2.45
N VAL A 45 -9.07 -14.10 -1.25
CA VAL A 45 -8.24 -13.03 -0.68
C VAL A 45 -6.78 -13.48 -0.59
N PHE A 46 -6.51 -14.67 -0.06
CA PHE A 46 -5.15 -15.20 0.08
C PHE A 46 -4.41 -15.27 -1.26
N ILE A 47 -5.08 -15.77 -2.30
CA ILE A 47 -4.48 -15.94 -3.63
C ILE A 47 -4.27 -14.58 -4.30
N LEU A 48 -5.26 -13.69 -4.23
CA LEU A 48 -5.21 -12.41 -4.93
C LEU A 48 -4.24 -11.44 -4.24
N GLU A 49 -4.23 -11.37 -2.91
CA GLU A 49 -3.33 -10.48 -2.17
C GLU A 49 -1.85 -10.80 -2.36
N PHE A 50 -1.50 -11.97 -2.90
CA PHE A 50 -0.13 -12.24 -3.30
C PHE A 50 0.44 -11.19 -4.26
N VAL A 51 -0.44 -10.51 -5.02
CA VAL A 51 -0.15 -9.35 -5.84
C VAL A 51 -0.59 -8.08 -5.08
N PRO A 52 0.35 -7.30 -4.50
CA PRO A 52 0.01 -6.14 -3.68
C PRO A 52 -0.82 -5.10 -4.45
N VAL A 53 -1.64 -4.33 -3.73
CA VAL A 53 -2.53 -3.28 -4.25
C VAL A 53 -3.66 -3.85 -5.12
N VAL A 54 -3.33 -4.47 -6.26
CA VAL A 54 -4.32 -5.01 -7.20
C VAL A 54 -5.12 -6.15 -6.57
N GLY A 55 -4.44 -7.06 -5.86
CA GLY A 55 -5.06 -8.18 -5.18
C GLY A 55 -6.12 -7.77 -4.18
N ALA A 56 -5.81 -6.78 -3.34
CA ALA A 56 -6.71 -6.25 -2.33
C ALA A 56 -7.96 -5.60 -2.94
N TYR A 57 -7.82 -4.82 -4.01
CA TYR A 57 -8.97 -4.21 -4.68
C TYR A 57 -9.88 -5.26 -5.35
N ILE A 58 -9.29 -6.24 -6.04
CA ILE A 58 -10.07 -7.28 -6.73
C ILE A 58 -10.74 -8.20 -5.70
N SER A 59 -10.01 -8.67 -4.68
CA SER A 59 -10.58 -9.54 -3.63
C SER A 59 -11.65 -8.82 -2.80
N GLY A 60 -11.42 -7.55 -2.47
CA GLY A 60 -12.38 -6.69 -1.79
C GLY A 60 -13.67 -6.52 -2.60
N ALA A 61 -13.57 -6.23 -3.90
CA ALA A 61 -14.72 -6.12 -4.78
C ALA A 61 -15.51 -7.44 -4.86
N ILE A 62 -14.83 -8.58 -5.00
CA ILE A 62 -15.49 -9.90 -4.99
C ILE A 62 -16.21 -10.13 -3.66
N GLY A 63 -15.57 -9.86 -2.53
CA GLY A 63 -16.20 -9.99 -1.21
C GLY A 63 -17.43 -9.10 -1.04
N ILE A 64 -17.38 -7.86 -1.56
CA ILE A 64 -18.53 -6.94 -1.57
C ILE A 64 -19.67 -7.51 -2.42
N LEU A 65 -19.39 -8.11 -3.58
CA LEU A 65 -20.41 -8.77 -4.39
C LEU A 65 -21.09 -9.93 -3.65
N PHE A 66 -20.32 -10.75 -2.92
CA PHE A 66 -20.89 -11.80 -2.07
C PHE A 66 -21.74 -11.20 -0.93
N ALA A 67 -21.26 -10.15 -0.28
CA ALA A 67 -22.00 -9.46 0.78
C ALA A 67 -23.32 -8.85 0.26
N LEU A 68 -23.35 -8.38 -0.99
CA LEU A 68 -24.53 -7.81 -1.62
C LEU A 68 -25.69 -8.81 -1.74
N THR A 69 -25.39 -10.11 -1.77
CA THR A 69 -26.41 -11.18 -1.75
C THR A 69 -27.21 -11.19 -0.44
N GLN A 70 -26.66 -10.63 0.64
CA GLN A 70 -27.33 -10.50 1.94
C GLN A 70 -28.03 -9.14 2.10
N GLY A 71 -27.84 -8.22 1.16
CA GLY A 71 -28.40 -6.87 1.17
C GLY A 71 -27.35 -5.76 1.17
N TRP A 72 -27.78 -4.56 0.77
CA TRP A 72 -26.89 -3.41 0.60
C TRP A 72 -26.26 -2.94 1.92
N GLN A 73 -26.95 -3.07 3.06
CA GLN A 73 -26.38 -2.72 4.36
C GLN A 73 -25.21 -3.64 4.73
N VAL A 74 -25.35 -4.95 4.49
CA VAL A 74 -24.29 -5.94 4.77
C VAL A 74 -23.09 -5.68 3.86
N ALA A 75 -23.33 -5.40 2.58
CA ALA A 75 -22.28 -5.01 1.64
C ALA A 75 -21.55 -3.73 2.07
N LEU A 76 -22.26 -2.72 2.55
CA LEU A 76 -21.66 -1.49 3.06
C LEU A 76 -20.81 -1.74 4.32
N ILE A 77 -21.32 -2.52 5.27
CA ILE A 77 -20.57 -2.93 6.46
C ILE A 77 -19.30 -3.66 6.08
N TYR A 78 -19.39 -4.62 5.16
CA TYR A 78 -18.24 -5.36 4.67
C TYR A 78 -17.24 -4.47 3.92
N ALA A 79 -17.71 -3.55 3.08
CA ALA A 79 -16.87 -2.61 2.35
C ALA A 79 -16.07 -1.71 3.32
N ILE A 80 -16.72 -1.20 4.37
CA ILE A 80 -16.06 -0.42 5.43
C ILE A 80 -15.05 -1.30 6.17
N PHE A 81 -15.45 -2.51 6.55
CA PHE A 81 -14.61 -3.46 7.26
C PHE A 81 -13.34 -3.82 6.47
N VAL A 82 -13.47 -4.24 5.20
CA VAL A 82 -12.32 -4.63 4.36
C VAL A 82 -11.42 -3.43 4.07
N THR A 83 -11.98 -2.24 3.83
CA THR A 83 -11.19 -1.02 3.63
C THR A 83 -10.45 -0.62 4.89
N PHE A 84 -11.08 -0.77 6.06
CA PHE A 84 -10.43 -0.52 7.34
C PHE A 84 -9.32 -1.52 7.61
N MET A 85 -9.55 -2.82 7.39
CA MET A 85 -8.52 -3.86 7.56
C MET A 85 -7.34 -3.63 6.61
N GLN A 86 -7.62 -3.31 5.34
CA GLN A 86 -6.61 -2.90 4.38
C GLN A 86 -5.83 -1.68 4.90
N GLY A 87 -6.53 -0.63 5.33
CA GLY A 87 -5.93 0.58 5.85
C GLY A 87 -5.16 0.40 7.17
N VAL A 88 -5.45 -0.62 7.96
CA VAL A 88 -4.71 -0.93 9.19
C VAL A 88 -3.40 -1.66 8.88
N LEU A 89 -3.43 -2.58 7.91
CA LEU A 89 -2.27 -3.41 7.55
C LEU A 89 -1.37 -2.77 6.48
N ASP A 90 -1.94 -2.10 5.49
CA ASP A 90 -1.22 -1.18 4.58
C ASP A 90 -0.94 0.18 5.23
N GLY A 91 -1.62 0.46 6.35
CA GLY A 91 -1.50 1.70 7.10
C GLY A 91 -0.06 2.04 7.44
N GLN A 92 0.24 3.32 7.30
CA GLN A 92 1.48 4.05 7.58
C GLN A 92 2.02 3.91 9.03
N ILE A 93 1.73 2.81 9.72
CA ILE A 93 2.22 2.45 11.06
C ILE A 93 3.08 1.19 10.99
N LEU A 94 2.75 0.19 10.15
CA LEU A 94 3.57 -1.02 9.98
C LEU A 94 4.64 -0.82 8.89
N ALA A 95 4.27 -0.23 7.75
CA ALA A 95 5.23 0.10 6.69
C ALA A 95 6.43 0.92 7.19
N PRO A 96 6.27 2.04 7.94
CA PRO A 96 7.44 2.77 8.44
C PRO A 96 8.14 2.13 9.65
N ARG A 97 7.49 1.22 10.41
CA ARG A 97 8.12 0.50 11.54
C ARG A 97 8.95 -0.70 11.09
N ILE A 98 8.64 -1.31 9.95
CA ILE A 98 9.38 -2.45 9.38
C ILE A 98 10.33 -1.98 8.27
N LEU A 99 9.93 -1.03 7.41
CA LEU A 99 10.72 -0.54 6.26
C LEU A 99 11.40 0.84 6.47
N GLY A 100 11.21 1.49 7.63
CA GLY A 100 11.93 2.72 7.98
C GLY A 100 11.56 3.94 7.14
N ARG A 101 10.57 4.73 7.59
CA ARG A 101 10.26 6.15 7.26
C ARG A 101 10.39 6.71 5.82
N SER A 102 10.70 5.96 4.77
CA SER A 102 10.93 6.55 3.44
C SER A 102 10.72 5.54 2.32
N VAL A 103 9.47 5.30 1.93
CA VAL A 103 9.11 5.37 0.52
C VAL A 103 7.61 5.68 0.41
N GLY A 104 7.28 6.96 0.19
CA GLY A 104 5.94 7.36 -0.23
C GLY A 104 5.75 7.00 -1.70
N ILE A 105 5.61 5.72 -2.01
CA ILE A 105 5.26 5.30 -3.38
C ILE A 105 3.80 5.62 -3.57
N HIS A 106 3.52 6.51 -4.53
CA HIS A 106 2.15 6.80 -4.93
C HIS A 106 1.53 5.49 -5.46
N PRO A 107 0.33 5.07 -5.03
CA PRO A 107 -0.27 3.78 -5.43
C PRO A 107 -0.28 3.55 -6.94
N ILE A 108 -0.46 4.62 -7.71
CA ILE A 108 -0.36 4.64 -9.18
C ILE A 108 0.98 4.07 -9.69
N ILE A 109 2.11 4.43 -9.08
CA ILE A 109 3.44 3.95 -9.48
C ILE A 109 3.53 2.43 -9.30
N SER A 110 3.00 1.91 -8.19
CA SER A 110 2.94 0.47 -7.93
C SER A 110 2.10 -0.25 -8.98
N ILE A 111 0.97 0.31 -9.40
CA ILE A 111 0.11 -0.26 -10.45
C ILE A 111 0.84 -0.26 -11.80
N PHE A 112 1.48 0.85 -12.18
CA PHE A 112 2.24 0.91 -13.44
C PHE A 112 3.41 -0.08 -13.46
N ALA A 113 4.17 -0.15 -12.36
CA ALA A 113 5.26 -1.11 -12.25
C ALA A 113 4.76 -2.55 -12.30
N LEU A 114 3.62 -2.84 -11.68
CA LEU A 114 2.97 -4.15 -11.73
C LEU A 114 2.58 -4.51 -13.15
N ILE A 115 1.92 -3.61 -13.88
CA ILE A 115 1.54 -3.87 -15.27
C ILE A 115 2.79 -4.10 -16.12
N ALA A 116 3.79 -3.23 -16.01
CA ALA A 116 5.02 -3.34 -16.79
C ALA A 116 5.77 -4.65 -16.50
N MET A 117 5.98 -4.99 -15.24
CA MET A 117 6.70 -6.21 -14.86
C MET A 117 5.88 -7.48 -15.14
N ALA A 118 4.55 -7.43 -14.98
CA ALA A 118 3.68 -8.53 -15.33
C ALA A 118 3.74 -8.87 -16.83
N GLN A 119 3.85 -7.86 -17.70
CA GLN A 119 4.01 -8.08 -19.14
C GLN A 119 5.38 -8.64 -19.50
N LEU A 120 6.44 -8.22 -18.80
CA LEU A 120 7.81 -8.66 -19.09
C LEU A 120 8.12 -10.07 -18.57
N PHE A 121 7.69 -10.38 -17.34
CA PHE A 121 8.10 -11.60 -16.62
C PHE A 121 6.91 -12.41 -16.09
N GLY A 122 5.69 -12.11 -16.54
CA GLY A 122 4.48 -12.80 -16.13
C GLY A 122 4.18 -12.65 -14.63
N LEU A 123 3.69 -13.73 -14.02
CA LEU A 123 3.36 -13.77 -12.60
C LEU A 123 4.55 -13.38 -11.71
N PHE A 124 5.75 -13.89 -12.00
CA PHE A 124 6.95 -13.59 -11.22
C PHE A 124 7.33 -12.10 -11.28
N GLY A 125 7.09 -11.46 -12.43
CA GLY A 125 7.26 -10.01 -12.58
C GLY A 125 6.28 -9.22 -11.72
N ALA A 126 5.01 -9.63 -11.69
CA ALA A 126 4.00 -8.99 -10.85
C ALA A 126 4.35 -9.06 -9.36
N LEU A 127 4.90 -10.19 -8.89
CA LEU A 127 5.33 -10.37 -7.50
C LEU A 127 6.50 -9.43 -7.14
N LEU A 128 7.47 -9.28 -8.04
CA LEU A 128 8.64 -8.45 -7.82
C LEU A 128 8.42 -6.97 -8.17
N ALA A 129 7.24 -6.61 -8.67
CA ALA A 129 6.95 -5.28 -9.16
C ALA A 129 7.13 -4.19 -8.08
N VAL A 130 6.59 -4.42 -6.88
CA VAL A 130 6.68 -3.44 -5.77
C VAL A 130 8.12 -3.20 -5.31
N PRO A 131 8.93 -4.22 -4.96
CA PRO A 131 10.31 -3.98 -4.56
C PRO A 131 11.16 -3.38 -5.69
N LEU A 132 10.95 -3.79 -6.95
CA LEU A 132 11.65 -3.20 -8.09
C LEU A 132 11.25 -1.73 -8.30
N ALA A 133 9.97 -1.40 -8.20
CA ALA A 133 9.47 -0.03 -8.30
C ALA A 133 10.07 0.86 -7.20
N ALA A 134 10.17 0.33 -5.97
CA ALA A 134 10.80 1.04 -4.87
C ALA A 134 12.27 1.36 -5.14
N CYS A 135 13.04 0.38 -5.63
CA CYS A 135 14.44 0.59 -6.02
C CYS A 135 14.57 1.69 -7.09
N VAL A 136 13.75 1.64 -8.13
CA VAL A 136 13.76 2.64 -9.21
C VAL A 136 13.39 4.03 -8.69
N GLN A 137 12.34 4.13 -7.87
CA GLN A 137 11.92 5.41 -7.29
C GLN A 137 13.02 6.02 -6.40
N ILE A 138 13.68 5.22 -5.57
CA ILE A 138 14.78 5.68 -4.71
C ILE A 138 15.92 6.21 -5.59
N TYR A 139 16.26 5.51 -6.67
CA TYR A 139 17.31 5.95 -7.60
C TYR A 139 16.95 7.30 -8.25
N ILE A 140 15.73 7.44 -8.77
CA ILE A 140 15.26 8.69 -9.39
C ILE A 140 15.28 9.84 -8.39
N VAL A 141 14.77 9.63 -7.17
CA VAL A 141 14.73 10.67 -6.14
C VAL A 141 16.13 11.07 -5.68
N SER A 142 17.04 10.10 -5.53
CA SER A 142 18.43 10.36 -5.15
C SER A 142 19.17 11.14 -6.24
N PHE A 143 18.99 10.71 -7.49
CA PHE A 143 19.54 11.41 -8.65
C PHE A 143 19.00 12.83 -8.77
N TRP A 144 17.69 13.03 -8.58
CA TRP A 144 17.07 14.35 -8.62
C TRP A 144 17.60 15.28 -7.53
N ARG A 145 17.80 14.75 -6.30
CA ARG A 145 18.39 15.52 -5.20
C ARG A 145 19.83 15.91 -5.50
N GLU A 146 20.64 15.01 -6.02
CA GLU A 146 22.02 15.31 -6.42
C GLU A 146 22.07 16.31 -7.56
N TRP A 147 21.19 16.19 -8.56
CA TRP A 147 21.11 17.13 -9.66
C TRP A 147 20.72 18.53 -9.17
N LYS A 148 19.69 18.64 -8.32
CA LYS A 148 19.30 19.91 -7.68
C LYS A 148 20.43 20.51 -6.85
N ALA A 149 21.21 19.67 -6.15
CA ALA A 149 22.36 20.14 -5.37
C ALA A 149 23.54 20.62 -6.22
N ARG A 150 23.67 20.13 -7.47
CA ARG A 150 24.72 20.53 -8.42
C ARG A 150 24.35 21.76 -9.25
N HIS A 151 23.07 22.15 -9.30
CA HIS A 151 22.58 23.34 -10.03
C HIS A 151 21.90 24.35 -9.09
N PRO A 152 22.62 24.92 -8.11
CA PRO A 152 22.06 25.86 -7.14
C PRO A 152 21.59 27.18 -7.78
N GLU A 153 22.11 27.54 -8.97
CA GLU A 153 21.69 28.72 -9.72
C GLU A 153 20.28 28.61 -10.34
N GLU A 154 19.85 27.40 -10.69
CA GLU A 154 18.51 27.15 -11.25
C GLU A 154 17.46 26.90 -10.16
N PHE A 155 17.90 26.44 -8.98
CA PHE A 155 17.04 26.16 -7.83
C PHE A 155 17.52 26.88 -6.58
N PRO A 156 17.35 28.22 -6.51
CA PRO A 156 17.66 28.97 -5.30
C PRO A 156 16.94 28.34 -4.10
N PRO A 157 17.58 28.26 -2.93
CA PRO A 157 16.90 27.87 -1.70
C PRO A 157 15.69 28.77 -1.54
N GLU A 158 14.52 28.18 -1.32
CA GLU A 158 13.29 28.91 -1.05
C GLU A 158 13.55 29.78 0.18
N GLU A 159 13.76 31.08 -0.04
CA GLU A 159 13.97 32.06 1.01
C GLU A 159 12.68 32.05 1.82
N LYS A 160 12.74 31.48 3.02
CA LYS A 160 11.61 31.50 3.95
C LYS A 160 11.31 32.96 4.25
N ASP A 161 10.35 33.53 3.53
CA ASP A 161 9.94 34.91 3.70
C ASP A 161 9.52 35.12 5.16
N PRO A 162 10.28 35.92 5.94
CA PRO A 162 9.96 36.18 7.33
C PRO A 162 8.60 36.88 7.52
N ALA A 163 7.99 37.41 6.44
CA ALA A 163 6.64 37.96 6.46
C ALA A 163 5.54 36.89 6.60
N LEU A 164 5.75 35.67 6.07
CA LEU A 164 4.76 34.57 6.18
C LEU A 164 4.83 33.83 7.53
N THR A 165 5.90 34.02 8.29
CA THR A 165 6.05 33.44 9.65
C THR A 165 5.40 34.31 10.74
N LYS A 166 5.05 35.56 10.41
CA LYS A 166 4.23 36.44 11.26
C LYS A 166 2.77 36.39 10.81
N VAL A 167 2.12 35.24 10.95
CA VAL A 167 0.67 35.25 11.11
C VAL A 167 0.42 35.68 12.56
N PRO A 168 -0.19 36.85 12.82
CA PRO A 168 -0.49 37.29 14.18
C PRO A 168 -1.38 36.26 14.85
N GLY A 169 -0.97 35.84 16.05
CA GLY A 169 -1.59 34.74 16.77
C GLY A 169 -3.11 34.87 16.87
N HIS A 170 -3.79 33.76 16.58
CA HIS A 170 -5.08 33.50 17.20
C HIS A 170 -4.82 33.30 18.71
N SER A 171 -4.80 34.42 19.43
CA SER A 171 -4.83 34.46 20.89
C SER A 171 -6.22 34.03 21.33
N THR A 172 -6.43 32.71 21.45
CA THR A 172 -7.47 32.19 22.32
C THR A 172 -6.97 32.10 23.75
N ALA A 173 -7.85 32.57 24.65
CA ALA A 173 -7.89 32.37 26.09
C ALA A 173 -7.03 33.29 26.99
N LYS A 174 -7.70 34.33 27.53
CA LYS A 174 -7.95 34.49 28.97
C LYS A 174 -8.94 35.64 29.19
N THR A 175 -10.19 35.34 29.51
CA THR A 175 -10.88 35.63 30.79
C THR A 175 -12.29 35.03 30.71
#